data_AF-A0A1F9IL98-F1
#
_entry.id   AF-A0A1F9IL98-F1
#
_cell.length_a   1.000
_cell.length_b   1.000
_cell.length_c   1.000
_cell.angle_alpha   90.00
_cell.angle_beta   90.00
_cell.angle_gamma   90.00
#
_symmetry.space_group_name_H-M   'P 1'
#
loop_
_entity.id
_entity.type
_entity.pdbx_description
1 polymer ?
#
loop_
_entity_poly.entity_id
_entity_poly.type
_entity_poly.pdbx_seq_one_letter_code
_entity_poly.pdbx_strand_id
1 'polypeptide(L)'
;MLLKKSILLLLVLLLPLTIPSLGCAKRVPRAQTAHHIIKKHFAKYGKKYKLTDFGKFPVEKVEIIEIREIQKGLAEIFAFIILQEGGKAYKIRFTATKKMFWRYESWENLESSS
;
A
#
# COMPACT_ATOMS: atom_id res chain seq x y z
N MET A 1 57.11 -14.81 -1.11
CA MET A 1 56.29 -13.57 -1.03
C MET A 1 55.24 -13.43 -2.15
N LEU A 2 55.33 -14.17 -3.26
CA LEU A 2 54.38 -14.10 -4.38
C LEU A 2 53.01 -14.74 -4.09
N LEU A 3 52.95 -15.82 -3.31
CA LEU A 3 51.70 -16.53 -2.97
C LEU A 3 50.69 -15.65 -2.19
N LYS A 4 51.20 -14.74 -1.34
CA LYS A 4 50.36 -13.82 -0.54
C LYS A 4 49.70 -12.72 -1.39
N LYS A 5 50.33 -12.31 -2.50
CA LYS A 5 49.80 -11.28 -3.41
C LYS A 5 48.67 -11.83 -4.29
N SER A 6 48.78 -13.09 -4.70
CA SER A 6 47.76 -13.77 -5.50
C SER A 6 46.47 -14.04 -4.72
N ILE A 7 46.58 -14.36 -3.43
CA ILE A 7 45.42 -14.55 -2.53
C ILE A 7 44.69 -13.22 -2.29
N LEU A 8 45.43 -12.11 -2.17
CA LEU A 8 44.85 -10.78 -2.00
C LEU A 8 44.05 -10.35 -3.25
N LEU A 9 44.56 -10.65 -4.44
CA LEU A 9 43.86 -10.40 -5.72
C LEU A 9 42.59 -11.25 -5.86
N LEU A 10 42.61 -12.51 -5.40
CA LEU A 10 41.45 -13.40 -5.43
C LEU A 10 40.34 -12.95 -4.47
N LEU A 11 40.70 -12.43 -3.29
CA LEU A 11 39.75 -11.89 -2.31
C LEU A 11 39.07 -10.60 -2.79
N VAL A 12 39.78 -9.74 -3.51
CA VAL A 12 39.22 -8.50 -4.08
C VAL A 12 38.28 -8.80 -5.26
N LEU A 13 38.56 -9.85 -6.04
CA LEU A 13 37.71 -10.27 -7.17
C LEU A 13 36.41 -10.96 -6.73
N LEU A 14 36.39 -11.57 -5.54
CA LEU A 14 35.21 -12.24 -4.97
C LEU A 14 34.28 -11.30 -4.18
N LEU A 15 34.74 -10.09 -3.86
CA LEU A 15 33.98 -9.11 -3.06
C LEU A 15 32.72 -8.52 -3.75
N PRO A 16 32.62 -8.38 -5.09
CA PRO A 16 31.40 -7.83 -5.71
C PRO A 16 30.25 -8.85 -5.86
N LEU A 17 30.44 -10.14 -5.58
CA LEU A 17 29.38 -11.16 -5.70
C LEU A 17 28.39 -11.20 -4.52
N THR A 18 28.63 -10.44 -3.45
CA THR A 18 27.81 -10.49 -2.23
C THR A 18 26.87 -9.31 -2.06
N ILE A 19 26.70 -8.44 -3.07
CA ILE A 19 25.68 -7.38 -3.01
C ILE A 19 24.31 -8.07 -3.05
N PRO A 20 23.58 -8.15 -1.92
CA PRO A 20 22.23 -8.67 -1.95
C PRO A 20 21.45 -7.69 -2.82
N SER A 21 20.75 -8.20 -3.82
CA SER A 21 19.85 -7.44 -4.68
C SER A 21 18.99 -6.51 -3.81
N LEU A 22 19.39 -5.22 -3.79
CA LEU A 22 18.75 -4.17 -3.02
C LEU A 22 17.33 -3.99 -3.56
N GLY A 23 16.40 -4.70 -2.92
CA GLY A 23 14.98 -4.48 -2.96
C GLY A 23 14.35 -4.58 -4.34
N CYS A 24 13.58 -5.64 -4.56
CA CYS A 24 12.37 -5.52 -5.37
C CYS A 24 11.60 -4.28 -4.87
N ALA A 25 11.73 -3.15 -5.57
CA ALA A 25 10.94 -1.97 -5.29
C ALA A 25 9.49 -2.42 -5.33
N LYS A 26 8.83 -2.50 -4.17
CA LYS A 26 7.49 -3.08 -4.08
C LYS A 26 6.59 -2.29 -5.03
N ARG A 27 6.14 -2.98 -6.08
CA ARG A 27 5.34 -2.42 -7.17
C ARG A 27 3.94 -2.04 -6.70
N VAL A 28 3.50 -2.65 -5.60
CA VAL A 28 2.26 -2.38 -4.86
C VAL A 28 2.54 -1.95 -3.41
N PRO A 29 1.61 -1.25 -2.74
CA PRO A 29 1.74 -0.96 -1.31
C PRO A 29 1.71 -2.25 -0.49
N ARG A 30 2.36 -2.23 0.68
CA ARG A 30 2.16 -3.28 1.68
C ARG A 30 0.72 -3.17 2.23
N ALA A 31 0.12 -4.27 2.69
CA ALA A 31 -1.21 -4.27 3.28
C ALA A 31 -1.37 -3.22 4.41
N GLN A 32 -0.37 -3.09 5.29
CA GLN A 32 -0.35 -2.05 6.33
C GLN A 32 -0.36 -0.62 5.76
N THR A 33 0.39 -0.39 4.67
CA THR A 33 0.40 0.89 3.98
C THR A 33 -0.96 1.18 3.34
N ALA A 34 -1.55 0.20 2.67
CA ALA A 34 -2.89 0.28 2.08
C ALA A 34 -3.96 0.60 3.15
N HIS A 35 -3.92 -0.12 4.27
CA HIS A 35 -4.79 0.14 5.41
C HIS A 35 -4.62 1.59 5.91
N HIS A 36 -3.39 2.04 6.12
CA HIS A 36 -3.12 3.39 6.62
C HIS A 36 -3.65 4.49 5.68
N ILE A 37 -3.39 4.39 4.37
CA ILE A 37 -3.83 5.40 3.40
C ILE A 37 -5.34 5.43 3.25
N ILE A 38 -6.01 4.27 3.28
CA ILE A 38 -7.48 4.17 3.23
C ILE A 38 -8.07 4.78 4.48
N LYS A 39 -7.64 4.35 5.68
CA LYS A 39 -8.15 4.88 6.95
C LYS A 39 -7.96 6.40 7.05
N LYS A 40 -6.79 6.90 6.64
CA LYS A 40 -6.49 8.35 6.61
C LYS A 40 -7.39 9.10 5.63
N HIS A 41 -7.67 8.52 4.46
CA HIS A 41 -8.59 9.11 3.48
C HIS A 41 -10.00 9.20 4.05
N PHE A 42 -10.58 8.11 4.53
CA PHE A 42 -11.95 8.10 5.01
C PHE A 42 -12.16 8.92 6.29
N ALA A 43 -11.14 9.04 7.15
CA ALA A 43 -11.17 9.99 8.26
C ALA A 43 -11.25 11.45 7.80
N LYS A 44 -10.60 11.81 6.68
CA LYS A 44 -10.73 13.15 6.08
C LYS A 44 -12.05 13.32 5.34
N TYR A 45 -12.47 12.28 4.62
CA TYR A 45 -13.72 12.25 3.87
C TYR A 45 -14.93 12.48 4.80
N GLY A 46 -15.02 11.74 5.90
CA GLY A 46 -16.09 11.90 6.90
C GLY A 46 -16.15 13.30 7.51
N LYS A 47 -14.98 13.89 7.81
CA LYS A 47 -14.89 15.28 8.29
C LYS A 47 -15.43 16.30 7.28
N LYS A 48 -15.19 16.07 5.98
CA LYS A 48 -15.65 16.94 4.89
C LYS A 48 -17.13 16.74 4.59
N TYR A 49 -17.63 15.51 4.63
CA TYR A 49 -18.98 15.15 4.22
C TYR A 49 -19.79 14.57 5.38
N LYS A 50 -20.11 15.42 6.37
CA LYS A 50 -20.76 15.04 7.63
C LYS A 50 -22.10 14.31 7.49
N LEU A 51 -22.83 14.55 6.40
CA LEU A 51 -24.14 13.93 6.15
C LEU A 51 -24.05 12.49 5.62
N THR A 52 -22.88 12.07 5.14
CA THR A 52 -22.64 10.69 4.68
C THR A 52 -22.46 9.75 5.87
N ASP A 53 -22.62 8.45 5.65
CA ASP A 53 -22.39 7.44 6.69
C ASP A 53 -20.98 7.53 7.27
N PHE A 54 -19.97 7.78 6.43
CA PHE A 54 -18.58 8.02 6.88
C PHE A 54 -18.40 9.27 7.74
N GLY A 55 -19.32 10.25 7.63
CA GLY A 55 -19.32 11.47 8.44
C GLY A 55 -20.05 11.31 9.76
N LYS A 56 -21.05 10.42 9.81
CA LYS A 56 -21.82 10.09 11.01
C LYS A 56 -21.13 9.04 11.88
N PHE A 57 -20.58 8.02 11.24
CA PHE A 57 -19.96 6.86 11.88
C PHE A 57 -18.48 6.78 11.52
N PRO A 58 -17.57 6.85 12.50
CA PRO A 58 -16.14 6.68 12.25
C PRO A 58 -15.80 5.31 11.66
N VAL A 59 -14.73 5.26 10.86
CA VAL A 59 -14.17 3.99 10.38
C VAL A 59 -13.54 3.22 11.52
N GLU A 60 -14.11 2.06 11.83
CA GLU A 60 -13.58 1.11 12.81
C GLU A 60 -12.40 0.35 12.23
N LYS A 61 -12.67 -0.36 11.12
CA LYS A 61 -11.74 -1.32 10.52
C LYS A 61 -11.71 -1.21 9.01
N VAL A 62 -10.53 -1.45 8.45
CA VAL A 62 -10.31 -1.61 7.01
C VAL A 62 -9.74 -3.00 6.79
N GLU A 63 -10.48 -3.83 6.06
CA GLU A 63 -10.06 -5.18 5.70
C GLU A 63 -9.63 -5.19 4.23
N ILE A 64 -8.34 -5.43 3.98
CA ILE A 64 -7.81 -5.51 2.63
C ILE A 64 -8.10 -6.91 2.09
N ILE A 65 -8.83 -6.95 0.98
CA ILE A 65 -9.18 -8.18 0.27
C ILE A 65 -8.07 -8.51 -0.72
N GLU A 66 -7.69 -7.51 -1.52
CA GLU A 66 -6.75 -7.70 -2.62
C GLU A 66 -6.01 -6.41 -2.95
N ILE A 67 -4.76 -6.54 -3.40
CA ILE A 67 -3.96 -5.43 -3.92
C ILE A 67 -3.41 -5.86 -5.28
N ARG A 68 -3.78 -5.15 -6.34
CA ARG A 68 -3.32 -5.39 -7.71
C ARG A 68 -2.46 -4.24 -8.21
N GLU A 69 -1.42 -4.56 -8.96
CA GLU A 69 -0.70 -3.56 -9.74
C GLU A 69 -1.51 -3.27 -11.02
N ILE A 70 -1.82 -2.00 -11.28
CA ILE A 70 -2.34 -1.57 -12.58
C ILE A 70 -1.17 -1.29 -13.52
N GLN A 71 -0.22 -0.50 -13.05
CA GLN A 71 1.02 -0.16 -13.74
C GLN A 71 2.07 0.29 -12.72
N LYS A 72 3.30 0.58 -13.18
CA LYS A 72 4.40 1.00 -12.30
C LYS A 72 3.99 2.22 -11.46
N GLY A 73 3.88 2.01 -10.15
CA GLY A 73 3.51 3.07 -9.21
C GLY A 73 2.03 3.41 -9.18
N LEU A 74 1.16 2.57 -9.75
CA LEU A 74 -0.29 2.68 -9.64
C LEU A 74 -0.87 1.32 -9.23
N ALA A 75 -1.58 1.30 -8.11
CA ALA A 75 -2.15 0.09 -7.56
C ALA A 75 -3.64 0.27 -7.27
N GLU A 76 -4.37 -0.82 -7.47
CA GLU A 76 -5.76 -0.95 -7.06
C GLU A 76 -5.84 -1.77 -5.78
N ILE A 77 -6.68 -1.35 -4.85
CA ILE A 77 -6.88 -1.98 -3.56
C ILE A 77 -8.37 -2.23 -3.40
N PHE A 78 -8.75 -3.50 -3.27
CA PHE A 78 -10.09 -3.90 -2.89
C PHE A 78 -10.14 -4.09 -1.38
N ALA A 79 -11.09 -3.42 -0.73
CA ALA A 79 -11.20 -3.46 0.72
C ALA A 79 -12.65 -3.38 1.18
N PHE A 80 -12.92 -3.91 2.37
CA PHE A 80 -14.10 -3.59 3.15
C PHE A 80 -13.77 -2.48 4.15
N ILE A 81 -14.67 -1.51 4.26
CA ILE A 81 -14.67 -0.50 5.30
C ILE A 81 -15.81 -0.81 6.25
N ILE A 82 -15.47 -1.06 7.51
CA ILE A 82 -16.43 -1.34 8.57
C ILE A 82 -16.52 -0.08 9.44
N LEU A 83 -17.74 0.44 9.59
CA LEU A 83 -18.03 1.62 10.40
C LEU A 83 -18.50 1.20 11.80
N GLN A 84 -18.24 2.06 12.80
CA GLN A 84 -18.67 1.81 14.18
C GLN A 84 -20.20 1.83 14.35
N GLU A 85 -20.68 1.20 15.43
CA GLU A 85 -22.05 1.32 16.01
C GLU A 85 -23.22 1.14 15.02
N GLY A 86 -23.45 -0.09 14.57
CA GLY A 86 -24.53 -0.39 13.61
C GLY A 86 -24.25 0.13 12.19
N GLY A 87 -23.05 0.65 11.97
CA GLY A 87 -22.58 1.14 10.69
C GLY A 87 -22.47 0.03 9.65
N LYS A 88 -22.83 0.38 8.41
CA LYS A 88 -22.75 -0.53 7.27
C LYS A 88 -21.29 -0.86 6.95
N ALA A 89 -21.07 -2.07 6.44
CA ALA A 89 -19.85 -2.39 5.73
C ALA A 89 -19.95 -1.87 4.30
N TYR A 90 -18.85 -1.38 3.76
CA TYR A 90 -18.78 -0.91 2.38
C TYR A 90 -17.67 -1.64 1.64
N LYS A 91 -18.01 -2.39 0.60
CA LYS A 91 -17.02 -2.86 -0.36
C LYS A 91 -16.56 -1.71 -1.25
N ILE A 92 -15.26 -1.43 -1.26
CA ILE A 92 -14.70 -0.34 -2.05
C ILE A 92 -13.61 -0.82 -3.02
N ARG A 93 -13.46 -0.06 -4.10
CA ARG A 93 -12.28 -0.05 -4.95
C ARG A 93 -11.50 1.23 -4.66
N PHE A 94 -10.23 1.12 -4.34
CA PHE A 94 -9.38 2.27 -3.99
C PHE A 94 -8.13 2.29 -4.85
N THR A 95 -7.88 3.40 -5.53
CA THR A 95 -6.71 3.57 -6.37
C THR A 95 -5.65 4.37 -5.61
N ALA A 96 -4.43 3.85 -5.59
CA ALA A 96 -3.29 4.46 -4.94
C ALA A 96 -2.14 4.69 -5.94
N THR A 97 -1.52 5.87 -5.88
CA THR A 97 -0.35 6.23 -6.69
C THR A 97 0.91 6.35 -5.83
N LYS A 98 2.06 5.98 -6.40
CA LYS A 98 3.38 6.02 -5.77
C LYS A 98 4.22 7.14 -6.38
N LYS A 99 4.32 8.26 -5.65
CA LYS A 99 5.37 9.27 -5.87
C LYS A 99 6.56 8.93 -4.95
N MET A 100 6.84 9.76 -3.95
CA MET A 100 7.76 9.42 -2.86
C MET A 100 7.14 8.40 -1.87
N PHE A 101 5.84 8.51 -1.62
CA PHE A 101 5.05 7.60 -0.80
C PHE A 101 3.75 7.26 -1.52
N TRP A 102 3.10 6.15 -1.13
CA TRP A 102 1.77 5.80 -1.61
C TRP A 102 0.73 6.83 -1.14
N ARG A 103 -0.13 7.28 -2.04
CA ARG A 103 -1.16 8.29 -1.79
C ARG A 103 -2.47 7.88 -2.45
N TYR A 104 -3.57 8.38 -1.90
CA TYR A 104 -4.90 8.31 -2.51
C TYR A 104 -4.92 8.98 -3.89
N GLU A 105 -5.54 8.33 -4.86
CA GLU A 105 -5.87 8.89 -6.18
C GLU A 105 -7.40 8.99 -6.35
N SER A 106 -8.10 7.86 -6.25
CA SER A 106 -9.57 7.76 -6.38
C SER A 106 -10.14 6.61 -5.55
N TRP A 107 -11.46 6.59 -5.36
CA TRP A 107 -12.16 5.46 -4.77
C TRP A 107 -13.59 5.37 -5.30
N GLU A 108 -14.15 4.16 -5.29
CA GLU A 108 -15.51 3.84 -5.71
C GLU A 108 -16.20 2.95 -4.67
N ASN A 109 -17.51 3.14 -4.50
CA ASN A 109 -18.36 2.23 -3.73
C ASN A 109 -18.90 1.13 -4.66
N LEU A 110 -18.49 -0.12 -4.42
CA LEU A 110 -18.88 -1.27 -5.25
C LEU A 110 -20.26 -1.85 -4.87
N GLU A 111 -20.91 -1.34 -3.83
CA GLU A 111 -22.26 -1.78 -3.44
C GLU A 111 -23.38 -1.04 -4.19
N SER A 112 -23.06 0.08 -4.84
CA SER A 112 -24.06 0.93 -5.51
C SER A 112 -24.46 0.49 -6.92
N SER A 113 -23.92 -0.63 -7.42
CA SER A 113 -24.18 -1.17 -8.76
C SER A 113 -25.19 -2.32 -8.76
N SER A 114 -26.37 -2.10 -8.15
CA SER A 114 -27.55 -2.98 -8.25
C SER A 114 -28.62 -2.33 -9.10
#